data_AF-A0A7V0ISF9-F1
#
_entry.id   AF-A0A7V0ISF9-F1
#
_cell.length_a   1.000
_cell.length_b   1.000
_cell.length_c   1.000
_cell.angle_alpha   90.00
_cell.angle_beta   90.00
_cell.angle_gamma   90.00
#
_symmetry.space_group_name_H-M   'P 1'
#
loop_
_entity.id
_entity.type
_entity.pdbx_description
1 polymer ?
#
loop_
_entity_poly.entity_id
_entity_poly.type
_entity_poly.pdbx_seq_one_letter_code
_entity_poly.pdbx_strand_id
1 'polypeptide(L)' 'NEAAWGRQIRSYVLQPYQMAKDLRTGLEVGNVQGVLDGALAQFSESYLQWRRANQERADN' A
#
# COMPACT_ATOMS: atom_id res chain seq x y z
N ASN A 1 -17.60 11.51 -16.78
CA ASN A 1 -17.52 11.90 -15.36
C ASN A 1 -16.74 10.84 -14.60
N GLU A 2 -15.41 10.90 -14.56
CA GLU A 2 -14.60 9.83 -13.95
C GLU A 2 -13.44 10.40 -13.10
N ALA A 3 -13.70 11.51 -12.42
CA ALA A 3 -12.72 12.17 -11.57
C ALA A 3 -13.43 12.82 -10.37
N ALA A 4 -13.75 12.02 -9.35
CA ALA A 4 -14.16 12.51 -8.03
C ALA A 4 -13.71 11.63 -6.85
N TRP A 5 -13.15 10.44 -7.10
CA TRP A 5 -12.69 9.51 -6.07
C TRP A 5 -11.26 9.07 -6.42
N GLY A 6 -10.29 9.92 -6.05
CA GLY A 6 -8.89 9.79 -6.42
C GLY A 6 -8.32 8.38 -6.18
N ARG A 7 -7.33 7.99 -6.98
CA ARG A 7 -6.68 6.67 -6.97
C ARG A 7 -6.25 6.29 -5.54
N GLN A 8 -7.11 5.55 -4.83
CA GLN A 8 -6.83 5.10 -3.47
C GLN A 8 -5.66 4.11 -3.54
N ILE A 9 -4.57 4.42 -2.85
CA ILE A 9 -3.39 3.54 -2.84
C ILE A 9 -3.37 2.61 -1.63
N ARG A 10 -4.15 2.91 -0.58
CA ARG A 10 -4.12 2.17 0.68
C ARG A 10 -5.47 2.23 1.39
N SER A 11 -5.85 1.12 2.01
CA SER A 11 -7.00 1.04 2.91
C SER A 11 -6.54 0.81 4.35
N TYR A 12 -7.32 1.34 5.29
CA TYR A 12 -7.12 1.22 6.73
C TYR A 12 -8.42 0.76 7.38
N VAL A 13 -8.38 -0.39 8.03
CA VAL A 13 -9.47 -0.91 8.88
C VAL A 13 -8.98 -0.81 10.32
N LEU A 14 -9.74 -0.12 11.17
CA LEU A 14 -9.34 0.11 12.57
C LEU A 14 -10.09 -0.77 13.57
N GLN A 15 -11.27 -1.27 13.20
CA GLN A 15 -12.14 -2.10 14.04
C GLN A 15 -13.00 -3.04 13.18
N PRO A 16 -13.39 -4.22 13.68
CA PRO A 16 -12.90 -4.87 14.91
C PRO A 16 -11.49 -5.46 14.73
N TYR A 17 -11.04 -5.62 13.48
CA TYR A 17 -9.71 -6.07 13.13
C TYR A 17 -8.91 -4.90 12.57
N GLN A 18 -7.69 -4.74 13.05
CA GLN A 18 -6.78 -3.71 12.57
C GLN A 18 -6.00 -4.22 11.36
N MET A 19 -6.09 -3.51 10.24
CA MET A 19 -5.32 -3.80 9.05
C MET A 19 -5.05 -2.55 8.20
N ALA A 20 -3.81 -2.36 7.78
CA ALA A 20 -3.41 -1.42 6.75
C ALA A 20 -2.96 -2.19 5.51
N LYS A 21 -3.60 -1.96 4.36
CA LYS A 21 -3.34 -2.69 3.11
C LYS A 21 -2.98 -1.75 1.97
N ASP A 22 -1.78 -1.87 1.42
CA ASP A 22 -1.38 -1.15 0.20
C ASP A 22 -1.95 -1.86 -1.03
N LEU A 23 -2.82 -1.17 -1.75
CA LEU A 23 -3.56 -1.72 -2.89
C LEU A 23 -2.70 -1.86 -4.14
N ARG A 24 -1.55 -1.18 -4.18
CA ARG A 24 -0.62 -1.28 -5.32
C ARG A 24 0.21 -2.55 -5.20
N THR A 25 0.73 -2.81 -4.00
CA THR A 25 1.72 -3.88 -3.76
C THR A 25 1.12 -5.13 -3.13
N GLY A 26 -0.07 -5.03 -2.55
CA GLY A 26 -0.71 -6.12 -1.81
C GLY A 26 -0.19 -6.29 -0.37
N LEU A 27 0.75 -5.46 0.09
CA LEU A 27 1.30 -5.54 1.44
C LEU A 27 0.23 -5.24 2.50
N GLU A 28 0.13 -6.11 3.51
CA GLU A 28 -0.79 -5.99 4.64
C GLU A 28 -0.02 -5.89 5.97
N VAL A 29 -0.46 -4.99 6.85
CA VAL A 29 0.15 -4.74 8.16
C VAL A 29 -0.94 -4.73 9.23
N GLY A 30 -0.84 -5.62 10.22
CA GLY A 30 -1.80 -5.70 11.33
C GLY A 30 -1.60 -4.64 12.41
N ASN A 31 -0.36 -4.20 12.66
CA ASN A 31 -0.06 -3.11 13.60
C ASN A 31 -0.39 -1.74 12.99
N VAL A 32 -1.68 -1.42 12.88
CA VAL A 32 -2.12 -0.16 12.25
C VAL A 32 -1.70 1.06 13.07
N GLN A 33 -1.68 0.97 14.40
CA GLN A 33 -1.26 2.09 15.23
C GLN A 33 0.18 2.49 14.91
N GLY A 34 1.12 1.54 14.85
CA GLY A 34 2.50 1.82 14.45
C GLY A 34 2.59 2.44 13.05
N VAL A 35 1.72 2.04 12.11
CA VAL A 35 1.65 2.65 10.78
C VAL A 35 1.21 4.12 10.85
N LEU A 36 0.20 4.43 11.67
CA LEU A 36 -0.25 5.80 11.92
C LEU A 36 0.80 6.64 12.65
N ASP A 37 1.62 6.01 13.49
CA ASP A 37 2.75 6.63 14.19
C ASP A 37 4.00 6.79 13.30
N GLY A 38 3.94 6.36 12.03
CA GLY A 38 4.99 6.62 11.03
C GLY A 38 5.82 5.41 10.62
N ALA A 39 5.48 4.18 11.02
CA ALA A 39 6.13 2.94 10.58
C ALA A 39 5.82 2.58 9.10
N LEU A 40 6.21 3.47 8.19
CA LEU A 40 5.89 3.41 6.76
C LEU A 40 6.98 2.77 5.89
N ALA A 41 8.16 2.49 6.45
CA ALA A 41 9.33 1.99 5.70
C ALA A 41 9.01 0.74 4.86
N GLN A 42 8.29 -0.22 5.46
CA GLN A 42 7.83 -1.44 4.79
C GLN A 42 6.99 -1.18 3.53
N PHE A 43 6.15 -0.13 3.53
CA PHE A 43 5.36 0.23 2.36
C PHE A 43 6.21 0.87 1.26
N SER A 44 7.18 1.70 1.65
CA SER A 44 8.11 2.31 0.70
C SER A 44 8.94 1.26 -0.01
N GLU A 45 9.52 0.33 0.74
CA GLU A 45 10.31 -0.77 0.18
C GLU A 45 9.46 -1.67 -0.74
N SER A 46 8.30 -2.11 -0.27
CA SER A 46 7.37 -2.92 -1.05
C SER A 46 6.96 -2.24 -2.35
N TYR A 47 6.75 -0.91 -2.34
CA TYR A 47 6.41 -0.16 -3.53
C TYR A 47 7.58 -0.08 -4.53
N LEU A 48 8.80 0.11 -4.06
CA LEU A 48 9.98 0.12 -4.93
C LEU A 48 10.22 -1.25 -5.58
N GLN A 49 10.02 -2.33 -4.84
CA GLN A 49 10.09 -3.70 -5.40
C GLN A 49 9.00 -3.92 -6.46
N TRP A 50 7.75 -3.58 -6.14
CA TRP A 50 6.63 -3.65 -7.09
C TRP A 50 6.89 -2.85 -8.37
N ARG A 51 7.43 -1.64 -8.24
CA ARG A 51 7.73 -0.78 -9.39
C ARG A 51 8.81 -1.38 -10.28
N ARG A 52 9.89 -1.91 -9.69
CA ARG A 52 10.97 -2.58 -10.43
C ARG A 52 10.45 -3.80 -11.18
N ALA A 53 9.69 -4.67 -10.51
CA ALA A 53 9.13 -5.86 -11.13
C ALA A 53 8.19 -5.54 -12.31
N ASN A 54 7.43 -4.45 -12.23
CA ASN A 54 6.58 -4.02 -13.34
C ASN A 54 7.36 -3.39 -14.50
N GLN A 55 8.50 -2.76 -14.22
CA GLN A 55 9.39 -2.23 -15.26
C GLN A 55 10.06 -3.38 -16.03
N GLU A 56 10.61 -4.36 -15.33
CA GLU A 56 11.21 -5.57 -15.94
C GLU A 56 10.22 -6.33 -16.83
N ARG A 57 8.94 -6.38 -16.44
CA ARG A 57 7.87 -6.97 -17.26
C ARG A 57 7.52 -6.18 -18.51
N ALA A 58 7.77 -4.88 -18.53
CA ALA A 58 7.53 -4.03 -19.68
C ALA A 58 8.70 -4.06 -20.67
N ASP A 59 9.90 -4.33 -20.17
CA ASP A 59 11.15 -4.38 -20.94
C ASP A 59 11.39 -5.76 -21.60
N ASN A 60 10.64 -6.80 -21.20
CA ASN A 60 10.64 -8.16 -21.79
C ASN A 60 9.50 -8.36 -22.78
#